data_AF-A0A0K1ZJP4-F1
#
_entry.id   AF-A0A0K1ZJP4-F1
#
_cell.length_a   1.000
_cell.length_b   1.000
_cell.length_c   1.000
_cell.angle_alpha   90.00
_cell.angle_beta   90.00
_cell.angle_gamma   90.00
#
_symmetry.space_group_name_H-M   'P 1'
#
loop_
_entity.id
_entity.type
_entity.pdbx_description
1 polymer ?
#
loop_
_entity_poly.entity_id
_entity_poly.type
_entity_poly.pdbx_seq_one_letter_code
_entity_poly.pdbx_strand_id
1 'polypeptide(L)'
;MKPTTPPKRSAPPPAAGAYSPADNPHKGNRGLTRAWFALKHSISGIRFAIDEESAFRQELTLCAVLLPCAFIIPATVVERILMIGTLVLVLIVELLNSSVEAAVDRISLEQHGLSKRAKDFGSAAVMLALLLCAGTWVAIAWPWAASLLR
;
A
#
# COMPACT_ATOMS: atom_id res chain seq x y z
N MET A 1 -41.05 -25.09 52.26
CA MET A 1 -40.53 -25.32 50.89
C MET A 1 -39.72 -24.09 50.48
N LYS A 2 -38.39 -24.18 50.34
CA LYS A 2 -37.59 -23.07 49.79
C LYS A 2 -37.67 -23.11 48.25
N PRO A 3 -37.80 -21.97 47.55
CA PRO A 3 -37.78 -21.95 46.10
C PRO A 3 -36.38 -22.33 45.62
N THR A 4 -36.27 -23.40 44.83
CA THR A 4 -35.03 -23.78 44.15
C THR A 4 -34.81 -22.82 42.98
N THR A 5 -33.73 -22.03 43.04
CA THR A 5 -33.29 -21.21 41.92
C THR A 5 -32.98 -22.11 40.71
N PRO A 6 -33.51 -21.83 39.51
CA PRO A 6 -33.21 -22.66 38.35
C PRO A 6 -31.71 -22.59 38.03
N PRO A 7 -31.11 -23.67 37.50
CA PRO A 7 -29.69 -23.68 37.16
C PRO A 7 -29.42 -22.58 36.13
N LYS A 8 -28.37 -21.78 36.38
CA LYS A 8 -27.84 -20.80 35.43
C LYS A 8 -27.54 -21.54 34.13
N ARG A 9 -28.34 -21.35 33.08
CA ARG A 9 -28.01 -21.85 31.73
C ARG A 9 -26.66 -21.25 31.35
N SER A 10 -25.62 -22.07 31.30
CA SER A 10 -24.35 -21.70 30.66
C SER A 10 -24.66 -21.28 29.22
N ALA A 11 -24.15 -20.12 28.81
CA ALA A 11 -24.30 -19.65 27.44
C ALA A 11 -23.81 -20.74 26.47
N PRO A 12 -24.46 -20.90 25.29
CA PRO A 12 -23.99 -21.85 24.29
C PRO A 12 -22.53 -21.51 23.91
N PRO A 13 -21.69 -22.52 23.65
CA PRO A 13 -20.33 -22.27 23.19
C PRO A 13 -20.37 -21.42 21.90
N PRO A 14 -19.41 -20.48 21.72
CA PRO A 14 -19.36 -19.67 20.51
C PRO A 14 -19.32 -20.58 19.28
N ALA A 15 -20.11 -20.24 18.26
CA ALA A 15 -20.13 -20.99 17.01
C ALA A 15 -18.69 -21.12 16.47
N ALA A 16 -18.28 -22.34 16.11
CA ALA A 16 -16.97 -22.59 15.54
C ALA A 16 -16.76 -21.65 14.34
N GLY A 17 -15.84 -20.70 14.47
CA GLY A 17 -15.55 -19.68 13.44
C GLY A 17 -16.02 -18.25 13.74
N ALA A 18 -16.64 -17.98 14.89
CA ALA A 18 -16.94 -16.59 15.28
C ALA A 18 -15.64 -15.85 15.66
N TYR A 19 -15.16 -14.95 14.79
CA TYR A 19 -14.04 -14.05 15.10
C TYR A 19 -14.37 -13.22 16.34
N SER A 20 -13.64 -13.46 17.43
CA SER A 20 -13.66 -12.56 18.58
C SER A 20 -12.55 -11.54 18.42
N PRO A 21 -12.85 -10.23 18.48
CA PRO A 21 -11.81 -9.21 18.56
C PRO A 21 -10.90 -9.35 19.78
N ALA A 22 -11.20 -10.21 20.76
CA ALA A 22 -10.33 -10.53 21.89
C ALA A 22 -9.23 -11.55 21.53
N ASP A 23 -9.40 -12.33 20.47
CA ASP A 23 -8.48 -13.39 20.04
C ASP A 23 -7.36 -12.86 19.14
N ASN A 24 -7.37 -11.56 18.81
CA ASN A 24 -6.33 -10.93 18.00
C ASN A 24 -5.10 -10.60 18.87
N PRO A 25 -3.97 -11.33 18.72
CA PRO A 25 -2.78 -11.18 19.58
C PRO A 25 -2.14 -9.78 19.47
N HIS A 26 -2.48 -8.99 18.45
CA HIS A 26 -1.91 -7.66 18.22
C HIS A 26 -2.67 -6.52 18.91
N LYS A 27 -3.74 -6.83 19.66
CA LYS A 27 -4.62 -5.82 20.27
C LYS A 27 -4.10 -5.21 21.59
N GLY A 28 -2.95 -5.69 22.09
CA GLY A 28 -2.37 -5.27 23.38
C GLY A 28 -1.59 -3.94 23.36
N ASN A 29 -1.17 -3.46 22.18
CA ASN A 29 -0.31 -2.28 22.07
C ASN A 29 -1.15 -0.99 22.07
N ARG A 30 -1.04 -0.17 23.13
CA ARG A 30 -1.70 1.14 23.24
C ARG A 30 -0.70 2.29 23.13
N GLY A 31 -1.16 3.45 22.66
CA GLY A 31 -0.36 4.69 22.63
C GLY A 31 0.87 4.63 21.74
N LEU A 32 1.96 5.27 22.19
CA LEU A 32 3.23 5.42 21.46
C LEU A 32 3.87 4.10 21.06
N THR A 33 3.73 3.06 21.90
CA THR A 33 4.23 1.71 21.63
C THR A 33 3.62 1.12 20.35
N ARG A 34 2.33 1.39 20.09
CA ARG A 34 1.66 0.94 18.85
C ARG A 34 2.20 1.68 17.62
N ALA A 35 2.42 2.98 17.73
CA ALA A 35 3.00 3.79 16.66
C ALA A 35 4.43 3.33 16.31
N TRP A 36 5.24 3.02 17.32
CA TRP A 36 6.58 2.46 17.12
C TRP A 36 6.54 1.11 16.40
N PHE A 37 5.69 0.18 16.84
CA PHE A 37 5.55 -1.10 16.16
C PHE A 37 5.04 -0.93 14.73
N ALA A 38 4.05 -0.05 14.49
CA ALA A 38 3.58 0.25 13.14
C ALA A 38 4.69 0.78 12.24
N LEU A 39 5.51 1.73 12.73
CA LEU A 39 6.66 2.24 12.00
C LEU A 39 7.68 1.14 11.69
N LYS A 40 8.00 0.28 12.66
CA LYS A 40 8.90 -0.86 12.45
C LYS A 40 8.37 -1.81 11.37
N HIS A 41 7.06 -2.09 11.37
CA HIS A 41 6.42 -2.91 10.35
C HIS A 41 6.44 -2.22 8.97
N SER A 42 6.19 -0.91 8.90
CA SER A 42 6.29 -0.14 7.64
C SER A 42 7.71 -0.18 7.07
N ILE A 43 8.74 0.01 7.90
CA ILE A 43 10.15 -0.08 7.47
C ILE A 43 10.46 -1.49 6.96
N SER A 44 9.95 -2.52 7.63
CA SER A 44 10.11 -3.91 7.16
C SER A 44 9.47 -4.11 5.78
N GLY A 45 8.24 -3.60 5.57
CA GLY A 45 7.55 -3.69 4.28
C GLY A 45 8.31 -3.01 3.14
N ILE A 46 8.86 -1.83 3.39
CA ILE A 46 9.69 -1.12 2.39
C ILE A 46 10.96 -1.93 2.07
N ARG A 47 11.61 -2.54 3.06
CA ARG A 47 12.79 -3.38 2.82
C ARG A 47 12.46 -4.59 1.96
N PHE A 48 11.38 -5.31 2.27
CA PHE A 48 10.92 -6.43 1.44
C PHE A 48 10.69 -6.00 0.00
N ALA A 49 10.00 -4.88 -0.22
CA ALA A 49 9.77 -4.36 -1.58
C ALA A 49 11.08 -3.99 -2.31
N ILE A 50 12.06 -3.41 -1.62
CA ILE A 50 13.37 -3.10 -2.22
C ILE A 50 14.11 -4.38 -2.60
N ASP A 51 14.11 -5.39 -1.73
CA ASP A 51 14.90 -6.60 -1.92
C ASP A 51 14.26 -7.55 -2.94
N GLU A 52 12.95 -7.73 -2.88
CA GLU A 52 12.21 -8.74 -3.64
C GLU A 52 11.65 -8.20 -4.97
N GLU A 53 11.21 -6.94 -5.01
CA GLU A 53 10.45 -6.40 -6.15
C GLU A 53 11.31 -5.54 -7.09
N SER A 54 11.62 -6.08 -8.28
CA SER A 54 12.40 -5.33 -9.27
C SER A 54 11.68 -4.10 -9.81
N ALA A 55 10.35 -4.15 -9.92
CA ALA A 55 9.53 -3.03 -10.39
C ALA A 55 9.55 -1.90 -9.35
N PHE A 56 9.34 -2.21 -8.06
CA PHE A 56 9.52 -1.24 -6.98
C PHE A 56 10.89 -0.54 -7.00
N ARG A 57 11.99 -1.27 -7.24
CA ARG A 57 13.33 -0.65 -7.38
C ARG A 57 13.42 0.31 -8.57
N GLN A 58 12.79 0.00 -9.70
CA GLN A 58 12.76 0.88 -10.87
C GLN A 58 11.99 2.17 -10.55
N GLU A 59 10.83 2.06 -9.94
CA GLU A 59 10.00 3.20 -9.56
C GLU A 59 10.64 4.04 -8.45
N LEU A 60 11.33 3.40 -7.50
CA LEU A 60 12.09 4.10 -6.48
C LEU A 60 13.26 4.88 -7.11
N THR A 61 13.93 4.31 -8.11
CA THR A 61 14.97 5.00 -8.88
C THR A 61 14.40 6.19 -9.64
N LEU A 62 13.23 6.01 -10.28
CA LEU A 62 12.49 7.10 -10.93
C LEU A 62 12.18 8.22 -9.92
N CYS A 63 11.68 7.88 -8.74
CA CYS A 63 11.42 8.84 -7.67
C CYS A 63 12.70 9.56 -7.21
N ALA A 64 13.81 8.84 -7.06
CA ALA A 64 15.09 9.42 -6.63
C ALA A 64 15.63 10.46 -7.65
N VAL A 65 15.35 10.28 -8.94
CA VAL A 65 15.72 11.23 -10.00
C VAL A 65 14.72 12.38 -10.10
N LEU A 66 13.43 12.08 -10.09
CA LEU A 66 12.38 13.08 -10.33
C LEU A 66 12.12 13.97 -9.10
N LEU A 67 12.27 13.46 -7.88
CA LEU A 67 12.01 14.26 -6.68
C LEU A 67 12.89 15.53 -6.60
N PRO A 68 14.22 15.49 -6.82
CA PRO A 68 15.04 16.69 -6.94
C PRO A 68 14.57 17.62 -8.08
N CYS A 69 14.22 17.07 -9.24
CA CYS A 69 13.74 17.87 -10.38
C CYS A 69 12.48 18.68 -10.04
N ALA A 70 11.58 18.15 -9.20
CA ALA A 70 10.36 18.85 -8.79
C ALA A 70 10.65 20.15 -7.98
N PHE A 71 11.83 20.26 -7.36
CA PHE A 71 12.27 21.47 -6.66
C PHE A 71 13.02 22.45 -7.58
N ILE A 72 13.63 21.96 -8.66
CA ILE A 72 14.37 22.78 -9.64
C ILE A 72 13.40 23.44 -10.62
N ILE A 73 12.36 22.71 -11.05
CA ILE A 73 11.37 23.21 -12.02
C ILE A 73 10.58 24.36 -11.37
N PRO A 74 10.47 25.53 -12.04
CA PRO A 74 9.60 26.62 -11.62
C PRO A 74 8.14 26.18 -11.72
N ALA A 75 7.55 25.84 -10.58
CA ALA A 75 6.19 25.36 -10.46
C ALA A 75 5.51 26.07 -9.28
N THR A 76 4.21 26.27 -9.39
CA THR A 76 3.37 26.70 -8.26
C THR A 76 3.41 25.65 -7.14
N VAL A 77 2.99 26.05 -5.94
CA VAL A 77 2.92 25.12 -4.79
C VAL A 77 2.04 23.91 -5.10
N VAL A 78 0.89 24.12 -5.75
CA VAL A 78 -0.05 23.05 -6.10
C VAL A 78 0.55 22.10 -7.14
N GLU A 79 1.17 22.63 -8.19
CA GLU A 79 1.85 21.83 -9.21
C GLU A 79 2.98 20.98 -8.60
N ARG A 80 3.80 21.56 -7.72
CA ARG A 80 4.85 20.80 -7.02
C ARG A 80 4.27 19.70 -6.13
N ILE A 81 3.18 19.96 -5.42
CA ILE A 81 2.46 18.93 -4.65
C ILE A 81 1.96 17.82 -5.57
N LEU A 82 1.43 18.12 -6.75
CA LEU A 82 0.99 17.11 -7.72
C LEU A 82 2.16 16.29 -8.28
N MET A 83 3.28 16.93 -8.62
CA MET A 83 4.49 16.25 -9.09
C MET A 83 5.05 15.28 -8.05
N ILE A 84 5.18 15.72 -6.79
CA ILE A 84 5.66 14.87 -5.70
C ILE A 84 4.61 13.81 -5.34
N GLY A 85 3.34 14.20 -5.29
CA GLY A 85 2.23 13.33 -4.92
C GLY A 85 2.05 12.17 -5.89
N THR A 86 2.25 12.38 -7.19
CA THR A 86 2.19 11.31 -8.19
C THR A 86 3.35 10.33 -8.10
N LEU A 87 4.56 10.77 -7.74
CA LEU A 87 5.68 9.87 -7.43
C LEU A 87 5.38 8.98 -6.22
N VAL A 88 4.86 9.59 -5.14
CA VAL A 88 4.46 8.84 -3.93
C VAL A 88 3.31 7.88 -4.24
N LEU A 89 2.34 8.29 -5.07
CA LEU A 89 1.23 7.44 -5.48
C LEU A 89 1.69 6.19 -6.23
N VAL A 90 2.65 6.32 -7.14
CA VAL A 90 3.26 5.18 -7.86
C VAL A 90 3.80 4.15 -6.85
N LEU A 91 4.64 4.59 -5.90
CA LEU A 91 5.19 3.70 -4.87
C LEU A 91 4.11 3.06 -3.98
N ILE A 92 3.05 3.81 -3.64
CA ILE A 92 1.92 3.27 -2.86
C ILE A 92 1.23 2.15 -3.65
N VAL A 93 0.91 2.40 -4.91
CA VAL A 93 0.17 1.44 -5.74
C VAL A 93 1.00 0.19 -6.01
N GLU A 94 2.31 0.33 -6.18
CA GLU A 94 3.22 -0.80 -6.35
C GLU A 94 3.36 -1.66 -5.08
N LEU A 95 3.43 -1.04 -3.90
CA LEU A 95 3.38 -1.77 -2.62
C LEU A 95 2.05 -2.52 -2.45
N LEU A 96 0.95 -1.92 -2.86
CA LEU A 96 -0.37 -2.58 -2.84
C LEU A 96 -0.42 -3.74 -3.84
N ASN A 97 0.10 -3.56 -5.07
CA ASN A 97 0.21 -4.62 -6.07
C ASN A 97 1.00 -5.81 -5.50
N SER A 98 2.21 -5.56 -5.01
CA SER A 98 3.08 -6.58 -4.42
C SER A 98 2.41 -7.30 -3.24
N SER A 99 1.64 -6.57 -2.41
CA SER A 99 0.88 -7.17 -1.31
C SER A 99 -0.22 -8.13 -1.78
N VAL A 100 -0.89 -7.81 -2.90
CA VAL A 100 -1.90 -8.67 -3.52
C VAL A 100 -1.22 -9.90 -4.13
N GLU A 101 -0.10 -9.73 -4.81
CA GLU A 101 0.68 -10.84 -5.38
C GLU A 101 1.12 -11.82 -4.30
N ALA A 102 1.74 -11.33 -3.22
CA ALA A 102 2.16 -12.16 -2.09
C ALA A 102 1.00 -12.90 -1.42
N ALA A 103 -0.17 -12.24 -1.28
CA ALA A 103 -1.36 -12.87 -0.71
C ALA A 103 -1.92 -13.96 -1.62
N VAL A 104 -1.96 -13.74 -2.93
CA VAL A 104 -2.43 -14.70 -3.93
C VAL A 104 -1.49 -15.90 -4.01
N ASP A 105 -0.18 -15.67 -4.04
CA ASP A 105 0.84 -16.73 -4.15
C ASP A 105 0.90 -17.61 -2.91
N ARG A 106 0.59 -17.05 -1.74
CA ARG A 106 0.42 -17.81 -0.49
C ARG A 106 -0.81 -18.73 -0.51
N ILE A 107 -1.84 -18.46 -1.32
CA ILE A 107 -3.06 -19.28 -1.37
C ILE A 107 -2.88 -20.49 -2.28
N SER A 108 -2.38 -20.30 -3.49
CA SER A 108 -2.07 -21.39 -4.41
C SER A 108 -1.13 -20.92 -5.51
N LEU A 109 -0.12 -21.73 -5.81
CA LEU A 109 0.79 -21.53 -6.94
C LEU A 109 0.25 -22.17 -8.24
N GLU A 110 -0.89 -22.88 -8.18
CA GLU A 110 -1.56 -23.38 -9.38
C GLU A 110 -2.18 -22.23 -10.16
N GLN A 111 -2.08 -22.29 -11.50
CA GLN A 111 -2.65 -21.27 -12.36
C GLN A 111 -4.18 -21.31 -12.34
N HIS A 112 -4.77 -20.52 -11.44
CA HIS A 112 -6.21 -20.32 -11.36
C HIS A 112 -6.63 -19.01 -12.04
N GLY A 113 -7.74 -19.03 -12.78
CA GLY A 113 -8.21 -17.86 -13.53
C GLY A 113 -8.49 -16.64 -12.66
N LEU A 114 -8.93 -16.84 -11.40
CA LEU A 114 -9.13 -15.74 -10.45
C LEU A 114 -7.80 -15.16 -9.94
N SER A 115 -6.80 -15.99 -9.67
CA SER A 115 -5.46 -15.55 -9.25
C SER A 115 -4.83 -14.68 -10.33
N LYS A 116 -4.94 -15.11 -11.59
CA LYS A 116 -4.50 -14.32 -12.74
C LYS A 116 -5.18 -12.94 -12.79
N ARG A 117 -6.51 -12.88 -12.68
CA ARG A 117 -7.26 -11.62 -12.69
C ARG A 117 -6.85 -10.67 -11.55
N ALA A 118 -6.62 -11.21 -10.36
CA ALA A 118 -6.18 -10.40 -9.21
C ALA A 118 -4.83 -9.72 -9.49
N LYS A 119 -3.86 -10.47 -10.04
CA LYS A 119 -2.57 -9.92 -10.45
C LYS A 119 -2.71 -8.92 -11.61
N ASP A 120 -3.49 -9.25 -12.64
CA ASP A 120 -3.73 -8.37 -13.78
C ASP A 120 -4.33 -7.01 -13.34
N PHE A 121 -5.23 -6.99 -12.36
CA PHE A 121 -5.78 -5.74 -11.81
C PHE A 121 -4.76 -4.93 -11.03
N GLY A 122 -3.89 -5.59 -10.27
CA GLY A 122 -2.80 -4.93 -9.56
C GLY A 122 -1.84 -4.24 -10.53
N SER A 123 -1.35 -4.97 -11.55
CA SER A 123 -0.47 -4.41 -12.58
C SER A 123 -1.14 -3.29 -13.39
N ALA A 124 -2.45 -3.42 -13.68
CA ALA A 124 -3.20 -2.35 -14.35
C ALA A 124 -3.29 -1.07 -13.50
N ALA A 125 -3.43 -1.20 -12.17
CA ALA A 125 -3.42 -0.05 -11.27
C ALA A 125 -2.07 0.66 -11.29
N VAL A 126 -0.96 -0.08 -11.27
CA VAL A 126 0.41 0.47 -11.37
C VAL A 126 0.58 1.23 -12.69
N MET A 127 0.16 0.64 -13.81
CA MET A 127 0.19 1.30 -15.13
C MET A 127 -0.58 2.63 -15.12
N LEU A 128 -1.78 2.65 -14.53
CA LEU A 128 -2.58 3.88 -14.42
C LEU A 128 -1.91 4.94 -13.55
N ALA A 129 -1.27 4.55 -12.44
CA ALA A 129 -0.50 5.46 -11.60
C ALA A 129 0.71 6.05 -12.35
N LEU A 130 1.43 5.23 -13.12
CA LEU A 130 2.54 5.67 -13.97
C LEU A 130 2.07 6.62 -15.08
N LEU A 131 0.95 6.35 -15.73
CA LEU A 131 0.37 7.25 -16.74
C LEU A 131 -0.05 8.60 -16.14
N LEU A 132 -0.66 8.59 -14.95
CA LEU A 132 -1.00 9.81 -14.24
C LEU A 132 0.25 10.62 -13.85
N CYS A 133 1.30 9.93 -13.37
CA CYS A 133 2.59 10.54 -13.06
C CYS A 133 3.21 11.16 -14.32
N ALA A 134 3.34 10.40 -15.40
CA ALA A 134 3.87 10.87 -16.66
C ALA A 134 3.07 12.08 -17.21
N GLY A 135 1.74 12.00 -17.21
CA GLY A 135 0.87 13.08 -17.66
C GLY A 135 1.03 14.37 -16.84
N THR A 136 1.11 14.24 -15.51
CA THR A 136 1.35 15.37 -14.59
C THR A 136 2.70 16.03 -14.85
N TRP A 137 3.75 15.22 -14.99
CA TRP A 137 5.10 15.68 -15.26
C TRP A 137 5.22 16.35 -16.63
N VAL A 138 4.64 15.76 -17.67
CA VAL A 138 4.60 16.38 -19.00
C VAL A 138 3.85 17.70 -18.95
N ALA A 139 2.68 17.77 -18.33
CA ALA A 139 1.88 19.00 -18.29
C ALA A 139 2.60 20.17 -17.60
N ILE A 140 3.36 19.90 -16.54
CA ILE A 140 4.00 20.94 -15.72
C ILE A 140 5.44 21.23 -16.19
N ALA A 141 6.24 20.19 -16.45
CA ALA A 141 7.67 20.34 -16.72
C ALA A 141 7.97 20.66 -18.19
N TRP A 142 7.16 20.17 -19.14
CA TRP A 142 7.43 20.35 -20.57
C TRP A 142 7.45 21.83 -21.01
N PRO A 143 6.50 22.70 -20.61
CA PRO A 143 6.53 24.10 -21.02
C PRO A 143 7.83 24.81 -20.60
N TRP A 144 8.30 24.53 -19.38
CA TRP A 144 9.57 25.06 -18.88
C TRP A 144 10.76 24.47 -19.63
N ALA A 145 10.83 23.15 -19.82
CA ALA A 145 11.90 22.51 -20.57
C ALA A 145 11.98 23.04 -22.02
N ALA A 146 10.84 23.22 -22.68
CA ALA A 146 10.74 23.78 -24.02
C ALA A 146 11.22 25.23 -24.10
N SER A 147 11.09 26.01 -23.01
CA SER A 147 11.62 27.38 -22.95
C SER A 147 13.15 27.46 -22.89
N LEU A 148 13.83 26.40 -22.42
CA LEU A 148 15.30 26.34 -22.37
C LEU A 148 15.92 26.02 -23.74
N LEU A 149 15.13 25.50 -24.67
CA LEU A 149 15.56 25.14 -26.03
C LEU A 149 15.39 26.28 -27.04
N ARG A 150 14.84 27.41 -26.60
CA ARG A 150 14.64 28.63 -27.40
C ARG A 150 15.73 29.64 -27.08
#